data_AF-A0AAU2JXP1-F1
#
_entry.id   AF-A0AAU2JXP1-F1
#
_cell.length_a   1.000
_cell.length_b   1.000
_cell.length_c   1.000
_cell.angle_alpha   90.00
_cell.angle_beta   90.00
_cell.angle_gamma   90.00
#
_symmetry.space_group_name_H-M   'P 1'
#
loop_
_entity.id
_entity.type
_entity.pdbx_description
1 polymer ?
#
loop_
_entity_poly.entity_id
_entity_poly.type
_entity_poly.pdbx_seq_one_letter_code
_entity_poly.pdbx_strand_id
1 'polypeptide(L)'
;MADTTIKIAEETRDRLRQLAEERGLSTRAYVERLAAMTPVEAERAERTARAVAYVRANLRPDFTDEDVRESQRWREAIATRQVGSRR
;
A
#
# COMPACT_ATOMS: atom_id res chain seq x y z
N MET A 1 -22.29 -8.79 10.66
CA MET A 1 -21.17 -9.42 9.92
C MET A 1 -20.67 -10.58 10.76
N ALA A 2 -20.43 -11.75 10.17
CA ALA A 2 -20.01 -12.93 10.92
C ALA A 2 -18.55 -12.80 11.38
N ASP A 3 -18.30 -13.12 12.64
CA ASP A 3 -16.94 -13.17 13.18
C ASP A 3 -16.21 -14.37 12.59
N THR A 4 -14.96 -14.15 12.17
CA THR A 4 -14.11 -15.17 11.54
C THR A 4 -12.85 -15.35 12.37
N THR A 5 -12.50 -16.59 12.68
CA THR A 5 -11.29 -16.94 13.42
C THR A 5 -10.14 -17.19 12.46
N ILE A 6 -9.05 -16.44 12.61
CA ILE A 6 -7.81 -16.62 11.83
C ILE A 6 -6.76 -17.26 12.74
N LYS A 7 -6.18 -18.38 12.31
CA LYS A 7 -5.07 -19.01 13.02
C LYS A 7 -3.76 -18.30 12.66
N ILE A 8 -3.04 -17.84 13.67
CA ILE A 8 -1.74 -17.16 13.55
C ILE A 8 -0.81 -17.63 14.67
N ALA A 9 0.50 -17.40 14.49
CA ALA A 9 1.46 -17.63 15.55
C ALA A 9 1.17 -16.73 16.77
N GLU A 10 1.46 -17.25 17.97
CA GLU A 10 1.28 -16.54 19.23
C GLU A 10 2.06 -15.22 19.27
N GLU A 11 3.32 -15.24 18.81
CA GLU A 11 4.17 -14.05 18.70
C GLU A 11 3.51 -12.96 17.83
N THR A 12 2.94 -13.34 16.69
CA THR A 12 2.25 -12.40 15.79
C THR A 12 1.02 -11.79 16.47
N ARG A 13 0.23 -12.60 17.19
CA ARG A 13 -0.95 -12.13 17.94
C ARG A 13 -0.55 -11.11 19.00
N ASP A 14 0.52 -11.38 19.75
CA ASP A 14 0.98 -10.53 20.85
C ASP A 14 1.54 -9.21 20.30
N ARG A 15 2.29 -9.26 19.19
CA ARG A 15 2.75 -8.07 18.47
C ARG A 15 1.59 -7.21 17.95
N LEU A 16 0.55 -7.83 17.38
CA LEU A 16 -0.64 -7.11 16.93
C LEU A 16 -1.40 -6.45 18.09
N ARG A 17 -1.43 -7.10 19.26
CA ARG A 17 -2.03 -6.53 20.48
C ARG A 17 -1.29 -5.28 20.93
N GLN A 18 0.04 -5.34 21.03
CA GLN A 18 0.87 -4.19 21.41
C GLN A 18 0.68 -3.02 20.43
N LEU A 19 0.71 -3.29 19.12
CA LEU A 19 0.49 -2.27 18.08
C LEU A 19 -0.89 -1.61 18.15
N ALA A 20 -1.91 -2.37 18.55
CA ALA A 20 -3.27 -1.88 18.73
C ALA A 20 -3.37 -1.00 19.99
N GLU A 21 -2.79 -1.44 21.11
CA GLU A 21 -2.73 -0.71 22.38
C GLU A 21 -2.03 0.65 22.22
N GLU A 22 -0.88 0.70 21.54
CA GLU A 22 -0.16 1.94 21.21
C GLU A 22 -1.03 2.95 20.44
N ARG A 23 -2.02 2.45 19.69
CA ARG A 23 -2.92 3.26 18.85
C ARG A 23 -4.29 3.48 19.50
N GLY A 24 -4.51 3.01 20.72
CA GLY A 24 -5.79 3.09 21.41
C GLY A 24 -6.90 2.29 20.72
N LEU A 25 -6.55 1.23 20.00
CA LEU A 25 -7.47 0.37 19.24
C LEU A 25 -7.55 -1.03 19.84
N SER A 26 -8.65 -1.73 19.61
CA SER A 26 -8.70 -3.18 19.84
C SER A 26 -7.91 -3.92 18.76
N THR A 27 -7.39 -5.12 19.06
CA THR A 27 -6.68 -5.95 18.06
C THR A 27 -7.53 -6.18 16.80
N ARG A 28 -8.84 -6.41 16.99
CA ARG A 28 -9.80 -6.54 15.88
C ARG A 28 -9.83 -5.28 15.01
N ALA A 29 -10.08 -4.12 15.62
CA ALA A 29 -10.17 -2.84 14.90
C ALA A 29 -8.85 -2.50 14.19
N TYR A 30 -7.72 -2.86 14.80
CA TYR A 30 -6.41 -2.69 14.19
C TYR A 30 -6.22 -3.58 12.95
N VAL A 31 -6.63 -4.85 13.01
CA VAL A 31 -6.58 -5.77 11.86
C VAL A 31 -7.51 -5.31 10.73
N GLU A 32 -8.72 -4.89 11.05
CA GLU A 32 -9.66 -4.33 10.06
C GLU A 32 -9.08 -3.07 9.40
N ARG A 33 -8.46 -2.19 10.19
CA ARG A 33 -7.77 -1.01 9.67
C ARG A 33 -6.58 -1.38 8.78
N LEU A 34 -5.77 -2.37 9.17
CA LEU A 34 -4.66 -2.85 8.35
C LEU A 34 -5.14 -3.39 7.00
N ALA A 35 -6.21 -4.18 7.00
CA ALA A 35 -6.82 -4.69 5.77
C ALA A 35 -7.33 -3.54 4.89
N ALA A 36 -8.01 -2.55 5.47
CA ALA A 36 -8.52 -1.39 4.72
C ALA A 36 -7.40 -0.49 4.15
N MET A 37 -6.26 -0.40 4.82
CA MET A 37 -5.11 0.40 4.38
C MET A 37 -4.22 -0.31 3.36
N THR A 38 -4.30 -1.64 3.27
CA THR A 38 -3.44 -2.46 2.41
C THR A 38 -4.23 -2.92 1.19
N PRO A 39 -4.27 -2.12 0.11
CA PRO A 39 -5.02 -2.50 -1.09
C PRO A 39 -4.43 -3.75 -1.72
N VAL A 40 -5.30 -4.60 -2.25
CA VAL A 40 -4.89 -5.75 -3.06
C VAL A 40 -4.41 -5.30 -4.45
N GLU A 41 -3.67 -6.13 -5.16
CA GLU A 41 -3.08 -5.77 -6.46
C GLU A 41 -4.11 -5.27 -7.48
N ALA A 42 -5.30 -5.87 -7.52
CA ALA A 42 -6.38 -5.42 -8.39
C ALA A 42 -6.83 -3.97 -8.07
N GLU A 43 -7.01 -3.64 -6.79
CA GLU A 43 -7.37 -2.29 -6.35
C GLU A 43 -6.24 -1.30 -6.60
N ARG A 44 -4.98 -1.72 -6.47
CA ARG A 44 -3.80 -0.91 -6.81
C ARG A 44 -3.77 -0.59 -8.32
N ALA A 45 -4.05 -1.57 -9.16
CA ALA A 45 -4.13 -1.39 -10.61
C ALA A 45 -5.25 -0.43 -11.00
N GLU A 46 -6.44 -0.59 -10.40
CA GLU A 46 -7.58 0.30 -10.63
C GLU A 46 -7.31 1.74 -10.18
N ARG A 47 -6.73 1.93 -8.98
CA ARG A 47 -6.31 3.24 -8.49
C ARG A 47 -5.29 3.89 -9.43
N THR A 48 -4.35 3.10 -9.95
CA THR A 48 -3.36 3.57 -10.92
C THR A 48 -4.04 4.02 -12.21
N ALA A 49 -4.93 3.20 -12.79
CA ALA A 49 -5.66 3.55 -14.00
C ALA A 49 -6.47 4.86 -13.83
N ARG A 50 -7.16 5.01 -12.69
CA ARG A 50 -7.89 6.24 -12.36
C ARG A 50 -6.97 7.46 -12.27
N ALA A 51 -5.82 7.32 -11.60
CA ALA A 51 -4.85 8.40 -11.49
C ALA A 51 -4.28 8.80 -12.86
N VAL A 52 -3.92 7.82 -13.70
CA VAL A 52 -3.43 8.06 -15.07
C VAL A 52 -4.47 8.79 -15.92
N ALA A 53 -5.72 8.35 -15.87
CA ALA A 53 -6.82 9.00 -16.59
C ALA A 53 -7.00 10.46 -16.13
N TYR A 54 -6.96 10.71 -14.82
CA TYR A 54 -7.06 12.07 -14.26
C TYR A 54 -5.90 12.96 -14.73
N VAL A 55 -4.66 12.45 -14.68
CA VAL A 55 -3.47 13.19 -15.12
C VAL A 55 -3.56 13.56 -16.59
N ARG A 56 -3.94 12.60 -17.45
CA ARG A 56 -4.14 12.85 -18.89
C ARG A 56 -5.21 13.90 -19.14
N ALA A 57 -6.31 13.85 -18.39
CA ALA A 57 -7.42 14.76 -18.60
C ALA A 57 -7.16 16.19 -18.08
N ASN A 58 -6.38 16.36 -17.00
CA ASN A 58 -6.34 17.63 -16.27
C ASN A 58 -4.96 18.28 -16.15
N LEU A 59 -3.87 17.52 -16.23
CA LEU A 59 -2.54 18.00 -15.86
C LEU A 59 -1.54 17.92 -17.02
N ARG A 60 -1.49 16.78 -17.69
CA ARG A 60 -0.51 16.50 -18.74
C ARG A 60 -1.12 15.61 -19.83
N PRO A 61 -1.68 16.19 -20.91
CA PRO A 61 -2.33 15.44 -21.97
C PRO A 61 -1.43 14.44 -22.72
N ASP A 62 -0.13 14.73 -22.79
CA ASP A 62 0.90 13.89 -23.41
C ASP A 62 1.45 12.80 -22.46
N PHE A 63 0.86 12.62 -21.27
CA PHE A 63 1.29 11.60 -20.32
C PHE A 63 1.02 10.19 -20.86
N THR A 64 2.07 9.40 -21.05
CA THR A 64 2.01 8.08 -21.69
C THR A 64 2.14 6.94 -20.68
N ASP A 65 1.90 5.72 -21.13
CA ASP A 65 2.15 4.53 -20.31
C ASP A 65 3.66 4.30 -20.07
N GLU A 66 4.54 4.88 -20.90
CA GLU A 66 5.99 4.80 -20.67
C GLU A 66 6.39 5.63 -19.44
N ASP A 67 5.78 6.79 -19.23
CA ASP A 67 6.01 7.60 -18.03
C ASP A 67 5.60 6.83 -16.75
N VAL A 68 4.53 6.03 -16.83
CA VAL A 68 4.09 5.15 -15.72
C VAL A 68 5.11 4.05 -15.47
N ARG A 69 5.59 3.37 -16.53
CA ARG A 69 6.61 2.33 -16.43
C ARG A 69 7.92 2.88 -15.88
N GLU A 70 8.33 4.05 -16.32
CA GLU A 70 9.50 4.73 -15.78
C GLU A 70 9.33 5.00 -14.28
N SER A 71 8.21 5.57 -13.85
CA SER A 71 7.94 5.79 -12.43
C SER A 71 8.03 4.51 -11.58
N GLN A 72 7.56 3.37 -12.12
CA GLN A 72 7.66 2.06 -11.45
C GLN A 72 9.12 1.62 -11.30
N ARG A 73 9.94 1.74 -12.35
CA ARG A 73 11.38 1.46 -12.30
C ARG A 73 12.10 2.31 -11.25
N TRP A 74 11.77 3.60 -11.18
CA TRP A 74 12.34 4.51 -10.18
C TRP A 74 11.94 4.10 -8.75
N ARG A 75 10.68 3.70 -8.53
CA ARG A 75 10.22 3.20 -7.22
C ARG A 75 10.98 1.94 -6.77
N GLU A 76 11.16 1.00 -7.68
CA GLU A 76 11.92 -0.23 -7.41
C GLU A 76 13.38 0.09 -7.07
N ALA A 77 14.01 0.96 -7.86
CA ALA A 77 15.40 1.35 -7.65
C ALA A 77 15.62 2.12 -6.32
N ILE A 78 14.62 2.89 -5.88
CA ILE A 78 14.63 3.52 -4.55
C ILE A 78 14.48 2.46 -3.45
N ALA A 79 13.55 1.51 -3.60
CA ALA A 79 13.32 0.44 -2.63
C ALA A 79 14.56 -0.44 -2.44
N THR A 80 15.31 -0.70 -3.52
CA THR A 80 16.56 -1.46 -3.51
C THR A 80 17.80 -0.61 -3.17
N ARG A 81 17.62 0.68 -2.86
CA ARG A 81 18.69 1.66 -2.58
C ARG A 81 19.74 1.80 -3.69
N GLN A 82 19.37 1.50 -4.93
CA GLN A 82 20.23 1.64 -6.10
C GLN A 82 20.32 3.09 -6.60
N VAL A 83 19.46 3.98 -6.10
CA VAL A 83 19.45 5.42 -6.41
C VAL A 83 19.71 6.21 -5.12
N GLY A 84 20.66 7.15 -5.16
CA GLY A 84 20.96 8.05 -4.04
C GLY A 84 22.30 7.84 -3.33
N SER A 85 23.34 7.29 -3.99
CA SER A 85 24.70 7.51 -3.49
C SER A 85 24.99 9.01 -3.59
N ARG A 86 25.02 9.68 -2.43
CA ARG A 86 25.65 10.99 -2.33
C ARG A 86 27.13 10.78 -2.72
N ARG A 87 27.54 11.32 -3.87
CA ARG A 87 28.94 11.67 -4.07
C ARG A 87 29.25 12.89 -3.21
#